data_AF-A0A517XUU4-F1
#
_entry.id   AF-A0A517XUU4-F1
#
_cell.length_a   1.000
_cell.length_b   1.000
_cell.length_c   1.000
_cell.angle_alpha   90.00
_cell.angle_beta   90.00
_cell.angle_gamma   90.00
#
_symmetry.space_group_name_H-M   'P 1'
#
loop_
_entity.id
_entity.type
_entity.pdbx_description
1 polymer ?
#
loop_
_entity_poly.entity_id
_entity_poly.type
_entity_poly.pdbx_seq_one_letter_code
_entity_poly.pdbx_strand_id
1 'polypeptide(L)'
;MTRGRLARLGRAVFLRAATGVDAPVRLRSPADVLALLEAEAGRVRADPTADPVARARAVGAIARVALDAIEADQVAARVVALEAVLSRRSPS
;
A
#
# COMPACT_ATOMS: atom_id res chain seq x y z
N MET A 1 -20.39 15.56 9.95
CA MET A 1 -19.66 15.53 8.66
C MET A 1 -19.11 14.12 8.46
N THR A 2 -19.57 13.42 7.43
CA THR A 2 -19.59 11.94 7.34
C THR A 2 -18.32 11.34 6.74
N ARG A 3 -17.76 10.32 7.43
CA ARG A 3 -16.56 9.52 7.10
C ARG A 3 -16.52 8.96 5.67
N GLY A 4 -17.67 8.83 5.00
CA GLY A 4 -17.79 8.29 3.64
C GLY A 4 -17.20 9.15 2.52
N ARG A 5 -16.98 10.47 2.73
CA ARG A 5 -16.37 11.33 1.70
C ARG A 5 -14.85 11.16 1.59
N LEU A 6 -14.16 10.88 2.70
CA LEU A 6 -12.70 10.70 2.72
C LEU A 6 -12.29 9.41 2.00
N ALA A 7 -13.06 8.32 2.17
CA ALA A 7 -12.81 7.06 1.46
C ALA A 7 -12.97 7.21 -0.07
N ARG A 8 -13.89 8.06 -0.53
CA ARG A 8 -14.06 8.34 -1.98
C ARG A 8 -12.93 9.19 -2.55
N LEU A 9 -12.39 10.13 -1.78
CA LEU A 9 -11.23 10.91 -2.20
C LEU A 9 -9.98 10.04 -2.32
N GLY A 10 -9.74 9.13 -1.37
CA GLY A 10 -8.64 8.15 -1.46
C GLY A 10 -8.76 7.28 -2.71
N ARG A 11 -9.96 6.81 -3.04
CA ARG A 11 -10.23 6.00 -4.24
C ARG A 11 -10.11 6.79 -5.55
N ALA A 12 -10.54 8.05 -5.57
CA ALA A 12 -10.48 8.91 -6.75
C ALA A 12 -9.05 9.40 -7.05
N VAL A 13 -8.22 9.63 -6.02
CA VAL A 13 -6.80 9.96 -6.18
C VAL A 13 -6.05 8.77 -6.77
N PHE A 14 -6.34 7.54 -6.32
CA PHE A 14 -5.69 6.33 -6.84
C PHE A 14 -6.07 6.03 -8.31
N LEU A 15 -7.33 6.29 -8.71
CA LEU A 15 -7.79 6.08 -10.09
C LEU A 15 -7.22 7.10 -11.10
N ARG A 16 -6.74 8.26 -10.65
CA ARG A 16 -6.22 9.29 -11.57
C ARG A 16 -4.72 9.17 -11.85
N ALA A 17 -3.98 8.39 -11.05
CA ALA A 17 -2.58 8.06 -11.33
C ALA A 17 -2.40 7.00 -12.44
N ALA A 18 -3.48 6.32 -12.84
CA ALA A 18 -3.46 5.19 -13.78
C ALA A 18 -3.44 5.58 -15.28
N THR A 19 -2.96 6.78 -15.65
CA THR A 19 -2.94 7.23 -17.07
C THR A 19 -1.65 6.90 -17.84
N GLY A 20 -0.76 6.09 -17.27
CA GLY A 20 0.29 5.39 -17.99
C GLY A 20 0.10 3.89 -17.83
N VAL A 21 -0.54 3.24 -18.80
CA VAL A 21 -0.72 1.77 -18.79
C VAL A 21 0.62 1.12 -19.14
N ASP A 22 1.53 1.09 -18.16
CA ASP A 22 2.53 0.04 -18.11
C ASP A 22 1.82 -1.25 -17.70
N ALA A 23 2.34 -2.40 -18.17
CA ALA A 23 1.73 -3.72 -17.98
C ALA A 23 1.25 -3.94 -16.53
N PRO A 24 0.14 -4.68 -16.31
CA PRO A 24 -0.42 -4.87 -14.97
C PRO A 24 0.65 -5.42 -14.01
N VAL A 25 0.97 -4.63 -12.99
CA VAL A 25 1.93 -5.03 -11.94
C VAL A 25 1.37 -6.26 -11.24
N ARG A 26 2.05 -7.40 -11.42
CA ARG A 26 1.66 -8.66 -10.78
C ARG A 26 2.28 -8.74 -9.39
N LEU A 27 1.48 -8.46 -8.37
CA LEU A 27 1.83 -8.61 -6.97
C LEU A 27 1.80 -10.10 -6.58
N ARG A 28 2.91 -10.64 -6.11
CA ARG A 28 3.06 -12.04 -5.67
C ARG A 28 3.44 -12.14 -4.19
N SER A 29 4.06 -11.10 -3.66
CA SER A 29 4.53 -11.01 -2.27
C SER A 29 4.22 -9.63 -1.67
N PRO A 30 4.19 -9.53 -0.33
CA PRO A 30 4.13 -8.23 0.35
C PRO A 30 5.26 -7.28 -0.06
N ALA A 31 6.46 -7.81 -0.36
CA ALA A 31 7.57 -7.01 -0.87
C ALA A 31 7.27 -6.34 -2.22
N ASP A 32 6.49 -6.99 -3.09
CA ASP A 32 6.08 -6.41 -4.37
C ASP A 32 5.17 -5.20 -4.18
N VAL A 33 4.35 -5.20 -3.12
CA VAL A 33 3.50 -4.07 -2.76
C VAL A 33 4.35 -2.88 -2.35
N LEU A 34 5.37 -3.11 -1.50
CA LEU A 34 6.28 -2.05 -1.07
C LEU A 34 7.08 -1.47 -2.23
N ALA A 35 7.59 -2.33 -3.13
CA ALA A 35 8.29 -1.90 -4.33
C ALA A 35 7.41 -1.06 -5.27
N LEU A 36 6.14 -1.43 -5.43
CA LEU A 36 5.17 -0.63 -6.19
C LEU A 36 4.95 0.75 -5.55
N LEU A 37 4.72 0.80 -4.24
CA LEU A 37 4.49 2.06 -3.51
C LEU A 37 5.72 2.98 -3.54
N GLU A 38 6.93 2.41 -3.50
CA GLU A 38 8.18 3.15 -3.67
C GLU A 38 8.27 3.79 -5.05
N ALA A 39 7.97 3.02 -6.12
CA ALA A 39 7.97 3.53 -7.49
C ALA A 39 6.94 4.65 -7.69
N GLU A 40 5.74 4.51 -7.12
CA GLU A 40 4.70 5.55 -7.14
C GLU A 40 5.15 6.82 -6.39
N ALA A 41 5.76 6.65 -5.21
CA ALA A 41 6.29 7.78 -4.45
C ALA A 41 7.39 8.51 -5.24
N GLY A 42 8.25 7.76 -5.95
CA GLY A 42 9.25 8.30 -6.86
C GLY A 42 8.62 9.14 -7.98
N ARG A 43 7.59 8.61 -8.65
CA ARG A 43 6.86 9.34 -9.71
C ARG A 43 6.22 10.63 -9.21
N VAL A 44 5.55 10.59 -8.06
CA VAL A 44 4.94 11.79 -7.45
C VAL A 44 6.00 12.83 -7.08
N ARG A 45 7.17 12.41 -6.57
CA ARG A 45 8.26 13.33 -6.24
C ARG A 45 8.90 13.95 -7.48
N ALA A 46 9.03 13.17 -8.55
CA ALA A 46 9.65 13.59 -9.80
C ALA A 46 8.75 14.47 -10.67
N ASP A 47 7.44 14.51 -10.44
CA ASP A 47 6.50 15.34 -11.20
C ASP A 47 6.79 16.84 -10.97
N PRO A 48 7.32 17.56 -11.97
CA PRO A 48 7.65 18.98 -11.83
C PRO A 48 6.40 19.88 -11.89
N THR A 49 5.27 19.35 -12.37
CA THR A 49 4.03 20.10 -12.56
C THR A 49 3.13 20.08 -11.32
N ALA A 50 3.41 19.18 -10.37
CA ALA A 50 2.65 19.07 -9.13
C ALA A 50 2.86 20.28 -8.20
N ASP A 51 1.75 20.84 -7.71
CA ASP A 51 1.75 21.78 -6.59
C ASP A 51 2.47 21.16 -5.36
N PRO A 52 3.36 21.90 -4.67
CA PRO A 52 4.11 21.35 -3.54
C PRO A 52 3.25 20.75 -2.42
N VAL A 53 2.10 21.36 -2.12
CA VAL A 53 1.20 20.89 -1.07
C VAL A 53 0.46 19.63 -1.54
N ALA A 54 -0.01 19.61 -2.77
CA ALA A 54 -0.61 18.43 -3.38
C ALA A 54 0.38 17.25 -3.43
N ARG A 55 1.64 17.50 -3.80
CA ARG A 55 2.73 16.51 -3.80
C ARG A 55 2.94 15.94 -2.39
N ALA A 56 3.07 16.80 -1.38
CA ALA A 56 3.27 16.35 0.00
C ALA A 56 2.10 15.49 0.49
N ARG A 57 0.86 15.86 0.18
CA ARG A 57 -0.34 15.07 0.53
C ARG A 57 -0.35 13.71 -0.17
N ALA A 58 0.01 13.67 -1.46
CA ALA A 58 0.08 12.43 -2.22
C ALA A 58 1.16 11.48 -1.66
N VAL A 59 2.36 11.98 -1.37
CA VAL A 59 3.41 11.18 -0.72
C VAL A 59 2.97 10.71 0.67
N GLY A 60 2.33 11.56 1.46
CA GLY A 60 1.79 11.18 2.77
C GLY A 60 0.72 10.07 2.69
N ALA A 61 -0.14 10.11 1.66
CA ALA A 61 -1.11 9.07 1.41
C ALA A 61 -0.44 7.73 1.04
N ILE A 62 0.59 7.75 0.18
CA ILE A 62 1.37 6.57 -0.19
C ILE A 62 2.07 5.98 1.04
N ALA A 63 2.68 6.83 1.86
CA ALA A 63 3.36 6.39 3.09
C ALA A 63 2.40 5.71 4.07
N ARG A 64 1.16 6.19 4.18
CA ARG A 64 0.15 5.54 5.02
C ARG A 64 -0.19 4.14 4.52
N VAL A 65 -0.38 3.97 3.21
CA VAL A 65 -0.65 2.64 2.63
C VAL A 65 0.54 1.69 2.79
N ALA A 66 1.77 2.22 2.71
CA ALA A 66 2.97 1.42 2.96
C ALA A 66 3.02 0.91 4.40
N LEU A 67 2.65 1.75 5.38
CA LEU A 67 2.56 1.33 6.78
C LEU A 67 1.51 0.23 6.96
N ASP A 68 0.31 0.41 6.41
CA ASP A 68 -0.76 -0.60 6.47
C ASP A 68 -0.30 -1.94 5.85
N ALA A 69 0.48 -1.91 4.76
CA ALA A 69 1.03 -3.10 4.12
C ALA A 69 2.07 -3.83 4.99
N ILE A 70 2.95 -3.09 5.68
CA ILE A 70 3.93 -3.65 6.63
C ILE A 70 3.20 -4.31 7.80
N GLU A 71 2.19 -3.65 8.36
CA GLU A 71 1.41 -4.19 9.48
C GLU A 71 0.71 -5.50 9.08
N ALA A 72 0.14 -5.56 7.87
CA ALA A 72 -0.50 -6.77 7.36
C ALA A 72 0.48 -7.94 7.20
N ASP A 73 1.69 -7.70 6.71
CA ASP A 73 2.75 -8.71 6.58
C ASP A 73 3.16 -9.28 7.95
N GLN A 74 3.31 -8.42 8.96
CA GLN A 74 3.62 -8.85 10.32
C GLN A 74 2.50 -9.70 10.94
N VAL A 75 1.24 -9.37 10.67
CA VAL A 75 0.10 -10.20 11.11
C VAL A 75 0.15 -11.58 10.47
N ALA A 76 0.41 -11.66 9.15
CA ALA A 76 0.53 -12.93 8.46
C ALA A 76 1.65 -13.80 9.03
N ALA A 77 2.83 -13.21 9.27
CA ALA A 77 3.96 -13.90 9.88
C ALA A 77 3.63 -14.47 11.28
N ARG A 78 2.89 -13.70 12.09
CA ARG A 78 2.45 -14.13 13.43
C ARG A 78 1.46 -15.29 13.38
N VAL A 79 0.54 -15.29 12.41
CA VAL A 79 -0.40 -16.40 12.22
C VAL A 79 0.34 -17.69 11.88
N VAL A 80 1.27 -17.64 10.92
CA VAL A 80 2.11 -18.79 10.55
C VAL A 80 2.91 -19.32 11.75
N ALA A 81 3.48 -18.43 12.56
CA ALA A 81 4.21 -18.82 13.75
C ALA A 81 3.29 -19.50 14.80
N LEU A 82 2.07 -18.99 14.99
CA LEU A 82 1.08 -19.56 15.90
C LEU A 82 0.62 -20.95 15.42
N GLU A 83 0.31 -21.10 14.14
CA GLU A 83 -0.05 -22.39 13.53
C GLU A 83 1.06 -23.43 13.75
N ALA A 84 2.32 -23.06 13.52
CA ALA A 84 3.46 -23.94 13.74
C ALA A 84 3.66 -24.36 15.21
N VAL A 85 3.23 -23.54 16.17
CA VAL A 85 3.22 -23.90 17.60
C VAL A 85 2.04 -24.81 17.93
N LEU A 86 0.86 -24.53 17.40
CA LEU A 86 -0.35 -25.34 17.64
C LEU A 86 -0.20 -26.75 17.07
N SER A 87 0.30 -26.90 15.83
CA SER A 87 0.56 -28.21 15.23
C SER A 87 1.56 -29.05 16.03
N ARG A 88 2.47 -28.43 16.77
CA ARG A 88 3.42 -29.13 17.67
C ARG A 88 2.79 -29.56 18.98
N ARG A 89 1.77 -28.86 19.47
CA ARG A 89 1.11 -29.13 20.76
C ARG A 89 -0.07 -30.09 20.64
N SER A 90 -0.71 -30.14 19.47
CA SER A 90 -1.81 -31.05 19.16
C SER A 90 -1.57 -31.66 17.79
N PRO A 91 -0.69 -32.68 17.70
CA PRO A 91 -0.56 -33.45 16.48
C PRO A 91 -1.88 -34.22 16.31
N SER A 92 -2.68 -33.86 15.32
CA SER A 92 -3.83 -34.68 14.91
C SER A 92 -3.35 -35.94 14.21
#